data_AF-A0A965VIA7-F1
#
_entry.id   AF-A0A965VIA7-F1
#
_cell.length_a   1.000
_cell.length_b   1.000
_cell.length_c   1.000
_cell.angle_alpha   90.00
_cell.angle_beta   90.00
_cell.angle_gamma   90.00
#
_symmetry.space_group_name_H-M   'P 1'
#
loop_
_entity.id
_entity.type
_entity.pdbx_description
1 polymer ?
#
loop_
_entity_poly.entity_id
_entity_poly.type
_entity_poly.pdbx_seq_one_letter_code
_entity_poly.pdbx_strand_id
1 'polypeptide(L)'
;MTTGKKSKPSYVYAIVGVSLVLFLIGILGWLMINGRALTRAFKEDIEVSIDFHDQTRDASVQAVKAICDKQAWVREARIISKEEAIKMQSALENENIEAFLGSNPLFTSIALKVEEAYVNKDSLAKIKEFFMQSNVVRDVNYPTLVVNSMNANFRKISIILLVIAIDANGGCNPKLYNSTF
;
A
#
# COMPACT_ATOMS: atom_id res chain seq x y z
N MET A 1 64.22 -9.37 25.02
CA MET A 1 62.82 -9.58 25.42
C MET A 1 62.00 -8.43 24.88
N THR A 2 61.31 -8.60 23.74
CA THR A 2 60.46 -7.55 23.17
C THR A 2 59.04 -7.71 23.70
N THR A 3 58.65 -6.84 24.62
CA THR A 3 57.30 -6.79 25.18
C THR A 3 56.30 -6.36 24.10
N GLY A 4 55.46 -7.30 23.66
CA GLY A 4 54.35 -7.03 22.75
C GLY A 4 53.32 -6.12 23.39
N LYS A 5 53.13 -4.93 22.81
CA LYS A 5 52.17 -3.91 23.26
C LYS A 5 50.74 -4.42 22.96
N LYS A 6 49.98 -4.81 23.98
CA LYS A 6 48.58 -5.25 23.83
C LYS A 6 47.72 -4.05 23.38
N SER A 7 47.12 -4.14 22.18
CA SER A 7 46.19 -3.11 21.69
C SER A 7 44.91 -3.15 22.53
N LYS A 8 44.41 -1.96 22.90
CA LYS A 8 43.14 -1.84 23.61
C LYS A 8 42.00 -2.22 22.65
N PRO A 9 41.02 -3.04 23.06
CA PRO A 9 39.88 -3.36 22.19
C PRO A 9 39.15 -2.08 21.78
N SER A 10 38.84 -1.95 20.49
CA SER A 10 38.19 -0.76 19.93
C SER A 10 36.69 -0.77 20.23
N TYR A 11 36.31 -0.21 21.38
CA TYR A 11 34.91 -0.03 21.78
C TYR A 11 34.14 0.95 20.88
N VAL A 12 34.85 1.75 20.07
CA VAL A 12 34.24 2.73 19.16
C VAL A 12 33.34 2.03 18.13
N TYR A 13 33.79 0.92 17.55
CA TYR A 13 32.97 0.15 16.60
C TYR A 13 31.77 -0.51 17.28
N ALA A 14 31.92 -0.95 18.52
CA ALA A 14 30.82 -1.51 19.30
C ALA A 14 29.75 -0.46 19.61
N ILE A 15 30.16 0.75 20.00
CA ILE A 15 29.25 1.87 20.27
C ILE A 15 28.52 2.28 18.99
N VAL A 16 29.24 2.42 17.87
CA VAL A 16 28.64 2.77 16.56
C VAL A 16 27.65 1.71 16.11
N GLY A 17 27.97 0.42 16.30
CA GLY A 17 27.07 -0.69 15.98
C GLY A 17 25.80 -0.65 16.82
N VAL A 18 25.93 -0.54 18.14
CA VAL A 18 24.78 -0.50 19.06
C VAL A 18 23.93 0.76 18.83
N SER A 19 24.54 1.92 18.57
CA SER A 19 23.80 3.15 18.27
C SER A 19 23.00 3.06 16.97
N LEU A 20 23.56 2.41 15.93
CA LEU A 20 22.85 2.23 14.67
C LEU A 20 21.63 1.32 14.83
N VAL A 21 21.76 0.25 15.62
CA VAL A 21 20.65 -0.66 15.93
C VAL A 21 19.55 0.05 16.71
N LEU A 22 19.90 0.79 17.78
CA LEU A 22 18.95 1.57 18.57
C LEU A 22 18.27 2.66 17.72
N PHE A 23 19.00 3.29 16.81
CA PHE A 23 18.46 4.28 15.89
C PHE A 23 17.41 3.68 14.94
N LEU A 24 17.70 2.50 14.35
CA LEU A 24 16.74 1.79 13.50
C LEU A 24 15.49 1.37 14.28
N ILE A 25 15.65 0.87 15.52
CA ILE A 25 14.52 0.54 16.40
C ILE A 25 13.70 1.79 16.74
N GLY A 26 14.35 2.92 17.01
CA GLY A 26 13.70 4.20 17.29
C GLY A 26 12.87 4.69 16.09
N ILE A 27 13.43 4.60 14.88
CA ILE A 27 12.71 4.90 13.63
C ILE A 27 11.51 3.98 13.47
N LEU A 28 11.68 2.66 13.65
CA LEU A 28 10.59 1.68 13.55
C LEU A 28 9.49 1.94 14.58
N GLY A 29 9.85 2.27 15.83
CA GLY A 29 8.91 2.63 16.88
C GLY A 29 8.14 3.92 16.55
N TRP A 30 8.84 4.95 16.07
CA TRP A 30 8.23 6.21 15.63
C TRP A 30 7.27 6.01 14.44
N LEU A 31 7.66 5.17 13.48
CA LEU A 31 6.83 4.74 12.35
C LEU A 31 5.62 3.92 12.78
N MET A 32 5.71 3.11 13.84
CA MET A 32 4.53 2.40 14.36
C MET A 32 3.52 3.37 14.98
N ILE A 33 3.99 4.35 15.75
CA ILE A 33 3.13 5.37 16.38
C ILE A 33 2.47 6.24 15.31
N ASN A 34 3.22 6.63 14.27
CA ASN A 34 2.71 7.43 13.15
C ASN A 34 2.22 6.58 11.97
N GLY A 35 2.13 5.26 12.12
CA GLY A 35 1.94 4.31 11.01
C GLY A 35 0.64 4.51 10.26
N ARG A 36 -0.35 5.14 10.90
CA ARG A 36 -1.60 5.56 10.27
C ARG A 36 -1.36 6.57 9.14
N ALA A 37 -0.44 7.52 9.30
CA ALA A 37 -0.11 8.51 8.27
C ALA A 37 0.58 7.85 7.06
N LEU A 38 1.50 6.92 7.32
CA LEU A 38 2.15 6.14 6.26
C LEU A 38 1.13 5.26 5.51
N THR A 39 0.31 4.52 6.27
CA THR A 39 -0.75 3.67 5.71
C THR A 39 -1.74 4.48 4.88
N ARG A 40 -2.12 5.67 5.36
CA ARG A 40 -3.00 6.60 4.65
C ARG A 40 -2.36 7.08 3.35
N ALA A 41 -1.11 7.53 3.39
CA ALA A 41 -0.40 7.97 2.18
C ALA A 41 -0.36 6.88 1.10
N PHE A 42 -0.10 5.62 1.48
CA PHE A 42 -0.14 4.50 0.53
C PHE A 42 -1.55 4.16 0.04
N LYS A 43 -2.57 4.29 0.89
CA LYS A 43 -3.96 4.05 0.48
C LYS A 43 -4.49 5.13 -0.45
N GLU A 44 -4.09 6.37 -0.24
CA GLU A 44 -4.53 7.52 -1.05
C GLU A 44 -3.94 7.52 -2.47
N ASP A 45 -2.82 6.82 -2.68
CA ASP A 45 -2.18 6.65 -3.99
C ASP A 45 -2.81 5.50 -4.82
N ILE A 46 -3.70 4.70 -4.22
CA ILE A 46 -4.35 3.59 -4.94
C ILE A 46 -5.44 4.13 -5.85
N GLU A 47 -5.18 4.03 -7.15
CA GLU A 47 -6.13 4.32 -8.20
C GLU A 47 -6.72 3.03 -8.77
N VAL A 48 -8.04 3.04 -8.97
CA VAL A 48 -8.79 1.98 -9.65
C VAL A 48 -9.04 2.45 -11.08
N SER A 49 -8.55 1.71 -12.07
CA SER A 49 -8.83 1.98 -13.48
C SER A 49 -10.08 1.24 -13.92
N ILE A 50 -11.05 1.97 -14.47
CA ILE A 50 -12.25 1.41 -15.10
C ILE A 50 -12.09 1.58 -16.60
N ASP A 51 -11.83 0.49 -17.31
CA ASP A 51 -11.53 0.51 -18.74
C ASP A 51 -12.81 0.31 -19.56
N PHE A 52 -13.01 1.13 -20.58
CA PHE A 52 -14.18 1.06 -21.46
C PHE A 52 -13.88 0.31 -22.76
N HIS A 53 -14.94 -0.11 -23.46
CA HIS A 53 -14.80 -0.62 -24.82
C HIS A 53 -14.41 0.50 -25.80
N ASP A 54 -13.63 0.17 -26.84
CA ASP A 54 -13.05 1.11 -27.82
C ASP A 54 -14.09 1.94 -28.60
N GLN A 55 -15.35 1.52 -28.64
CA GLN A 55 -16.46 2.22 -29.32
C GLN A 55 -17.46 2.86 -28.35
N THR A 56 -17.05 3.09 -27.11
CA THR A 56 -17.92 3.72 -26.11
C THR A 56 -18.11 5.20 -26.44
N ARG A 57 -19.36 5.65 -26.49
CA ARG A 57 -19.69 7.09 -26.66
C ARG A 57 -19.27 7.89 -25.44
N ASP A 58 -18.74 9.09 -25.65
CA ASP A 58 -18.36 10.02 -24.56
C ASP A 58 -19.51 10.28 -23.57
N ALA A 59 -20.75 10.35 -24.07
CA ALA A 59 -21.94 10.50 -23.22
C ALA A 59 -22.11 9.34 -22.22
N SER A 60 -21.74 8.11 -22.61
CA SER A 60 -21.79 6.93 -21.73
C SER A 60 -20.67 6.97 -20.70
N VAL A 61 -19.46 7.38 -21.09
CA VAL A 61 -18.33 7.56 -20.15
C VAL A 61 -18.67 8.64 -19.11
N GLN A 62 -19.24 9.77 -19.55
CA GLN A 62 -19.69 10.83 -18.64
C GLN A 62 -20.81 10.37 -17.71
N ALA A 63 -21.75 9.55 -18.19
CA ALA A 63 -22.79 8.97 -17.35
C ALA A 63 -22.20 8.08 -16.25
N VAL A 64 -21.22 7.24 -16.59
CA VAL A 64 -20.50 6.40 -15.60
C VAL A 64 -19.73 7.28 -14.61
N LYS A 65 -19.04 8.33 -15.08
CA LYS A 65 -18.38 9.30 -14.21
C LYS A 65 -19.37 9.95 -13.23
N ALA A 66 -20.54 10.38 -13.72
CA ALA A 66 -21.56 10.99 -12.88
C ALA A 66 -22.15 10.00 -11.85
N ILE A 67 -22.19 8.70 -12.17
CA ILE A 67 -22.55 7.66 -11.20
C ILE A 67 -21.45 7.56 -10.13
N CYS A 68 -20.18 7.53 -10.52
CA CYS A 68 -19.04 7.50 -9.60
C CYS A 68 -19.04 8.70 -8.65
N ASP A 69 -19.20 9.92 -9.17
CA ASP A 69 -19.19 11.17 -8.39
C ASP A 69 -20.30 11.23 -7.31
N LYS A 70 -21.37 10.43 -7.47
CA LYS A 70 -22.48 10.35 -6.50
C LYS A 70 -22.25 9.32 -5.40
N GLN A 71 -21.23 8.49 -5.52
CA GLN A 71 -20.98 7.43 -4.55
C GLN A 71 -20.19 7.95 -3.35
N ALA A 72 -20.63 7.61 -2.14
CA ALA A 72 -19.96 8.04 -0.90
C ALA A 72 -18.56 7.40 -0.68
N TRP A 73 -18.22 6.37 -1.46
CA TRP A 73 -16.93 5.68 -1.41
C TRP A 73 -15.94 6.18 -2.47
N VAL A 74 -16.34 7.15 -3.29
CA VAL A 74 -15.51 7.78 -4.32
C VAL A 74 -15.01 9.12 -3.80
N ARG A 75 -13.69 9.31 -3.84
CA ARG A 75 -13.04 10.56 -3.48
C ARG A 75 -12.86 11.47 -4.70
N GLU A 76 -12.42 10.89 -5.81
CA GLU A 76 -12.18 11.60 -7.06
C GLU A 76 -12.36 10.64 -8.24
N ALA A 77 -13.00 11.11 -9.32
CA ALA A 77 -13.09 10.37 -10.57
C ALA A 77 -12.62 11.28 -11.72
N ARG A 78 -11.60 10.83 -12.45
CA ARG A 78 -11.03 11.53 -13.61
C ARG A 78 -11.17 10.65 -14.84
N ILE A 79 -11.62 11.23 -15.95
CA ILE A 79 -11.60 10.54 -17.24
C ILE A 79 -10.20 10.69 -17.82
N ILE A 80 -9.62 9.58 -18.27
CA ILE A 80 -8.36 9.55 -19.01
C ILE A 80 -8.71 9.14 -20.44
N SER A 81 -8.48 10.05 -21.39
CA SER A 81 -8.69 9.74 -22.81
C SER A 81 -7.58 8.83 -23.32
N LYS A 82 -7.85 8.17 -24.44
CA LYS A 82 -6.88 7.30 -25.12
C LYS A 82 -5.55 8.02 -25.42
N GLU A 83 -5.61 9.28 -25.84
CA GLU A 83 -4.43 10.13 -26.12
C GLU A 83 -3.72 10.58 -24.83
N GLU A 84 -4.48 10.85 -23.77
CA GLU A 84 -3.93 11.22 -22.47
C GLU A 84 -3.21 10.04 -21.81
N ALA A 85 -3.77 8.83 -21.91
CA ALA A 85 -3.16 7.60 -21.44
C ALA A 85 -1.79 7.36 -22.12
N ILE A 86 -1.69 7.59 -23.44
CA ILE A 86 -0.42 7.51 -24.17
C ILE A 86 0.60 8.51 -23.61
N LYS A 87 0.20 9.78 -23.45
CA LYS A 87 1.12 10.81 -22.94
C LYS A 87 1.63 10.48 -21.54
N MET A 88 0.76 9.97 -20.67
CA MET A 88 1.16 9.55 -19.32
C MET A 88 2.13 8.36 -19.36
N GLN A 89 1.84 7.34 -20.18
CA GLN A 89 2.68 6.15 -20.31
C GLN A 89 4.06 6.49 -20.91
N SER A 90 4.10 7.24 -22.01
CA SER A 90 5.34 7.65 -22.66
C SER A 90 6.21 8.55 -21.77
N ALA A 91 5.59 9.36 -20.89
CA ALA A 91 6.32 10.18 -19.92
C ALA A 91 6.94 9.34 -18.78
N LEU A 92 6.35 8.19 -18.45
CA LEU A 92 6.85 7.28 -17.42
C LEU A 92 7.95 6.35 -17.94
N GLU A 93 7.82 5.83 -19.16
CA GLU A 93 8.71 4.79 -19.67
C GLU A 93 9.90 5.29 -20.51
N ASN A 94 10.07 6.59 -20.76
CA ASN A 94 11.11 7.15 -21.66
C ASN A 94 11.15 6.51 -23.07
N GLU A 95 10.17 5.69 -23.43
CA GLU A 95 10.04 5.01 -24.72
C GLU A 95 8.70 5.38 -25.36
N ASN A 96 8.74 5.74 -26.65
CA ASN A 96 7.52 5.97 -27.42
C ASN A 96 6.91 4.62 -27.81
N ILE A 97 5.99 4.11 -26.99
CA ILE A 97 5.30 2.83 -27.20
C ILE A 97 4.56 2.77 -28.54
N GLU A 98 4.07 3.91 -29.04
CA GLU A 98 3.46 4.02 -30.37
C GLU A 98 4.41 3.61 -31.50
N ALA A 99 5.72 3.87 -31.34
CA ALA A 99 6.73 3.51 -32.33
C ALA A 99 7.07 2.01 -32.30
N PHE A 100 6.77 1.29 -31.21
CA PHE A 100 7.12 -0.11 -31.02
C PHE A 100 5.96 -1.08 -31.30
N LEU A 101 4.69 -0.67 -31.09
CA LEU A 101 3.51 -1.56 -31.19
C LEU A 101 2.62 -1.34 -32.42
N GLY A 102 2.84 -0.31 -33.24
CA GLY A 102 2.15 -0.08 -34.52
C GLY A 102 0.63 0.20 -34.44
N SER A 103 0.01 -0.02 -33.29
CA SER A 103 -1.39 0.28 -32.98
C SER A 103 -1.57 0.45 -31.47
N ASN A 104 -2.50 1.32 -31.06
CA ASN A 104 -2.67 1.74 -29.67
C ASN A 104 -3.55 0.74 -28.86
N PRO A 105 -3.00 0.01 -27.87
CA PRO A 105 -3.74 -0.93 -27.03
C PRO A 105 -4.47 -0.27 -25.86
N LEU A 106 -4.33 1.04 -25.66
CA LEU A 106 -4.94 1.76 -24.55
C LEU A 106 -6.38 2.15 -24.88
N PHE A 107 -7.25 1.99 -23.90
CA PHE A 107 -8.66 2.35 -23.98
C PHE A 107 -8.92 3.61 -23.17
N THR A 108 -9.99 4.33 -23.49
CA THR A 108 -10.53 5.34 -22.59
C THR A 108 -10.84 4.67 -21.27
N SER A 109 -10.41 5.28 -20.16
CA SER A 109 -10.65 4.76 -18.82
C SER A 109 -11.09 5.87 -17.87
N ILE A 110 -11.67 5.49 -16.75
CA ILE A 110 -11.86 6.38 -15.60
C ILE A 110 -10.88 5.95 -14.51
N ALA A 111 -10.01 6.88 -14.17
CA ALA A 111 -9.16 6.86 -13.00
C ALA A 111 -10.00 7.22 -11.77
N LEU A 112 -10.24 6.23 -10.90
CA LEU A 112 -11.06 6.37 -9.72
C LEU A 112 -10.23 6.27 -8.45
N LYS A 113 -10.18 7.35 -7.68
CA LYS A 113 -9.64 7.33 -6.32
C LYS A 113 -10.74 6.97 -5.34
N VAL A 114 -10.51 5.87 -4.63
CA VAL A 114 -11.44 5.33 -3.62
C VAL A 114 -11.08 5.89 -2.25
N GLU A 115 -12.08 6.11 -1.41
CA GLU A 115 -11.86 6.54 -0.03
C GLU A 115 -11.07 5.50 0.78
N GLU A 116 -10.17 5.95 1.67
CA GLU A 116 -9.20 5.08 2.37
C GLU A 116 -9.85 3.95 3.20
N ALA A 117 -11.09 4.17 3.64
CA ALA A 117 -11.91 3.20 4.38
C ALA A 117 -12.36 2.03 3.49
N TYR A 118 -12.49 2.27 2.19
CA TYR A 118 -12.95 1.32 1.18
C TYR A 118 -11.81 0.72 0.36
N VAL A 119 -10.57 1.19 0.54
CA VAL A 119 -9.35 0.56 -0.01
C VAL A 119 -9.01 -0.70 0.78
N ASN A 120 -9.82 -1.73 0.60
CA ASN A 120 -9.62 -3.07 1.15
C ASN A 120 -10.04 -4.12 0.11
N LYS A 121 -9.53 -5.35 0.24
CA LYS A 121 -9.73 -6.41 -0.75
C LYS A 121 -11.22 -6.67 -1.05
N ASP A 122 -12.05 -6.75 -0.01
CA ASP A 122 -13.45 -7.13 -0.13
C ASP A 122 -14.29 -5.99 -0.74
N SER A 123 -14.04 -4.75 -0.31
CA SER A 123 -14.68 -3.56 -0.87
C SER A 123 -14.28 -3.34 -2.33
N LEU A 124 -13.00 -3.47 -2.68
CA LEU A 124 -12.54 -3.33 -4.07
C LEU A 124 -13.09 -4.45 -4.97
N ALA A 125 -13.25 -5.67 -4.46
CA ALA A 125 -13.92 -6.74 -5.18
C ALA A 125 -15.39 -6.40 -5.47
N LYS A 126 -16.13 -5.89 -4.49
CA LYS A 126 -17.52 -5.42 -4.68
C LYS A 126 -17.63 -4.26 -5.66
N ILE A 127 -16.70 -3.30 -5.60
CA ILE A 127 -16.63 -2.17 -6.54
C ILE A 127 -16.39 -2.68 -7.97
N LYS A 128 -15.46 -3.63 -8.14
CA LYS A 128 -15.24 -4.29 -9.44
C LYS A 128 -16.52 -4.95 -9.93
N GLU A 129 -17.16 -5.78 -9.12
CA GLU A 129 -18.42 -6.45 -9.50
C GLU A 129 -19.51 -5.45 -9.89
N PHE A 130 -19.66 -4.34 -9.16
CA PHE A 130 -20.63 -3.29 -9.44
C PHE A 130 -20.45 -2.69 -10.85
N PHE A 131 -19.22 -2.38 -11.24
CA PHE A 131 -18.95 -1.80 -12.57
C PHE A 131 -18.98 -2.84 -13.69
N MET A 132 -18.59 -4.09 -13.41
CA MET A 132 -18.64 -5.20 -14.38
C MET A 132 -20.07 -5.58 -14.79
N GLN A 133 -21.10 -5.13 -14.06
CA GLN A 133 -22.50 -5.28 -14.47
C GLN A 133 -22.87 -4.40 -15.68
N SER A 134 -22.10 -3.34 -15.96
CA SER A 134 -22.35 -2.46 -17.09
C SER A 134 -21.78 -3.02 -18.37
N ASN A 135 -22.60 -3.13 -19.43
CA ASN A 135 -22.15 -3.58 -20.75
C ASN A 135 -21.16 -2.61 -21.43
N VAL A 136 -20.97 -1.42 -20.87
CA VAL A 136 -20.05 -0.40 -21.39
C VAL A 136 -18.63 -0.59 -20.83
N VAL A 137 -18.54 -1.11 -19.60
CA VAL A 137 -17.28 -1.38 -18.90
C VAL A 137 -16.70 -2.68 -19.43
N ARG A 138 -15.42 -2.67 -19.78
CA ARG A 138 -14.69 -3.85 -20.24
C ARG A 138 -14.04 -4.57 -19.09
N ASP A 139 -13.29 -3.85 -18.28
CA ASP A 139 -12.63 -4.39 -17.10
C ASP A 139 -12.42 -3.29 -16.05
N VAL A 140 -12.18 -3.73 -14.82
CA VAL A 140 -11.79 -2.88 -13.71
C VAL A 140 -10.52 -3.45 -13.11
N ASN A 141 -9.45 -2.66 -13.18
CA ASN A 141 -8.13 -3.05 -12.74
C ASN A 141 -7.68 -2.20 -11.54
N TYR A 142 -6.97 -2.85 -10.61
CA TYR A 142 -6.38 -2.19 -9.45
C TYR A 142 -5.16 -2.97 -8.95
N PRO A 143 -4.20 -2.33 -8.26
CA PRO A 143 -2.99 -2.98 -7.74
C PRO A 143 -3.29 -4.02 -6.63
N THR A 144 -3.62 -5.25 -7.02
CA THR A 144 -4.00 -6.33 -6.08
C THR A 144 -2.87 -6.73 -5.12
N LEU A 145 -1.62 -6.70 -5.56
CA LEU A 145 -0.44 -7.04 -4.74
C LEU A 145 -0.28 -6.11 -3.54
N VAL A 146 -0.49 -4.80 -3.74
CA VAL A 146 -0.35 -3.78 -2.69
C VAL A 146 -1.48 -3.94 -1.66
N VAL A 147 -2.73 -4.07 -2.14
CA VAL A 147 -3.91 -4.22 -1.29
C VAL A 147 -3.86 -5.50 -0.45
N ASN A 148 -3.45 -6.63 -1.05
CA ASN A 148 -3.39 -7.92 -0.35
C ASN A 148 -2.25 -7.97 0.68
N SER A 149 -1.11 -7.36 0.37
CA SER A 149 0.07 -7.35 1.26
C SER A 149 -0.17 -6.52 2.52
N MET A 150 -0.93 -5.43 2.43
CA MET A 150 -1.32 -4.65 3.60
C MET A 150 -2.15 -5.49 4.57
N ASN A 151 -3.22 -6.13 4.10
CA ASN A 151 -4.15 -6.84 4.99
C ASN A 151 -3.49 -8.02 5.74
N ALA A 152 -2.58 -8.75 5.08
CA ALA A 152 -1.86 -9.87 5.70
C ALA A 152 -0.80 -9.43 6.73
N ASN A 153 -0.08 -8.34 6.45
CA ASN A 153 1.00 -7.85 7.31
C ASN A 153 0.46 -7.15 8.56
N PHE A 154 -0.63 -6.37 8.43
CA PHE A 154 -1.28 -5.75 9.60
C PHE A 154 -1.83 -6.80 10.57
N ARG A 155 -2.38 -7.92 10.07
CA ARG A 155 -2.87 -9.00 10.92
C ARG A 155 -1.75 -9.73 11.67
N LYS A 156 -0.61 -9.99 11.02
CA LYS A 156 0.56 -10.59 11.68
C LYS A 156 1.12 -9.69 12.77
N ILE A 157 1.26 -8.40 12.46
CA ILE A 157 1.76 -7.41 13.44
C ILE A 157 0.80 -7.29 14.64
N SER A 158 -0.51 -7.26 14.40
CA SER A 158 -1.50 -7.20 15.49
C SER A 158 -1.53 -8.48 16.33
N ILE A 159 -1.34 -9.66 15.74
CA ILE A 159 -1.20 -10.92 16.51
C ILE A 159 0.09 -10.92 17.34
N ILE A 160 1.22 -10.49 16.77
CA ILE A 160 2.49 -10.39 17.51
C ILE A 160 2.37 -9.41 18.68
N LEU A 161 1.74 -8.25 18.45
CA LEU A 161 1.46 -7.27 19.50
C LEU A 161 0.49 -7.82 20.57
N LEU A 162 -0.53 -8.59 20.18
CA LEU A 162 -1.43 -9.26 21.13
C LEU A 162 -0.71 -10.30 21.97
N VAL A 163 0.17 -11.10 21.36
CA VAL A 163 0.99 -12.09 22.09
C VAL A 163 1.90 -11.37 23.08
N ILE A 164 2.61 -10.32 22.66
CA ILE A 164 3.46 -9.51 23.56
C ILE A 164 2.62 -8.86 24.66
N ALA A 165 1.43 -8.35 24.36
CA ALA A 165 0.55 -7.72 25.36
C ALA A 165 0.00 -8.73 26.38
N ILE A 166 -0.36 -9.94 25.94
CA ILE A 166 -0.81 -11.02 26.83
C ILE A 166 0.36 -11.52 27.69
N ASP A 167 1.55 -11.69 27.09
CA ASP A 167 2.74 -12.13 27.79
C ASP A 167 3.24 -11.08 28.80
N ALA A 168 3.16 -9.78 28.44
CA ALA A 168 3.44 -8.67 29.33
C ALA A 168 2.44 -8.54 30.50
N ASN A 169 1.20 -9.03 30.34
CA ASN A 169 0.18 -9.02 31.40
C ASN A 169 0.13 -10.35 32.19
N GLY A 170 0.83 -11.39 31.74
CA GLY A 170 0.94 -12.71 32.40
C GLY A 170 2.16 -12.88 33.32
N GLY A 171 3.06 -11.88 33.37
CA GLY A 171 4.35 -11.95 34.06
C GLY A 171 4.36 -11.64 35.57
N CYS A 172 3.22 -11.54 36.25
CA CYS A 172 3.18 -11.42 37.71
C CYS A 172 2.50 -12.63 38.33
N ASN A 173 3.27 -13.70 38.53
CA ASN A 173 2.87 -14.86 39.31
C ASN A 173 3.55 -14.76 40.70
N PRO A 174 2.89 -14.24 41.75
CA PRO A 174 3.50 -14.01 43.06
C PRO A 174 3.67 -15.30 43.89
N LYS A 175 3.79 -16.48 43.27
CA LYS A 175 3.77 -17.78 43.96
C LYS A 175 5.11 -18.53 44.03
N LEU A 176 6.24 -17.84 43.93
CA LEU A 176 7.56 -18.44 44.15
C LEU A 176 8.36 -17.74 45.28
N TYR A 177 7.69 -17.36 46.37
CA TYR A 177 8.37 -16.90 47.60
C TYR A 177 8.05 -17.76 48.84
N ASN A 178 7.41 -18.93 48.71
CA ASN A 178 7.26 -19.78 49.89
C ASN A 178 7.19 -21.27 49.58
N SER A 179 8.36 -21.89 49.50
CA SER A 179 8.57 -23.27 49.93
C SER A 179 10.06 -23.51 50.15
N THR A 180 10.50 -23.26 51.39
CA THR A 180 11.45 -24.08 52.16
C THR A 180 12.84 -24.38 51.58
N PHE A 181 13.80 -23.56 52.02
CA PHE A 181 15.11 -23.83 52.66
C PHE A 181 16.23 -22.95 52.10
#